data_AF-A0A2D4GKG7-F1
#
_entry.id   AF-A0A2D4GKG7-F1
#
_cell.length_a   1.000
_cell.length_b   1.000
_cell.length_c   1.000
_cell.angle_alpha   90.00
_cell.angle_beta   90.00
_cell.angle_gamma   90.00
#
_symmetry.space_group_name_H-M   'P 1'
#
loop_
_entity.id
_entity.type
_entity.pdbx_description
1 polymer ?
#
loop_
_entity_poly.entity_id
_entity_poly.type
_entity_poly.pdbx_seq_one_letter_code
_entity_poly.pdbx_strand_id
1 'polypeptide(L)'
;STPFRTPTHGAESLTPHSGMTPKPVIGVTPGRTPLRDKLNINPEEGMADYSDPSYTKHMERESRENLRLGLMGLPAPKNDFEIVLPENAEKELEDHNADDTYIEDAADADARKQTIREMERLKALKRMHKAVQKDLPRPSEVNETILRPLNVEPPLTDLQKSEELIKKEMITMLHFDLVHHPYGEVPGSKKMKVPGLGASSTEHIAYLEHNPYEKFSKEELKKAEDLLAQEMEVVKQGMSHGDLSSEAYNQVWEECYSQVLFLPGQSRYTRANLASKKDRIESLEKRLEINRGHMTTEAKRAAKMEKKLKILLGGYQSRAMGLIKQLNDLWDQIEQAHLELCTFEELKKHEDAAIPRRLECLKEDVQRQQEREKELQQRFAEFVLDKETFQSKY
;
A
#
# COMPACT_ATOMS: atom_id res chain seq x y z
N SER A 1 -25.59 -51.06 6.02
CA SER A 1 -25.29 -52.45 5.65
C SER A 1 -23.79 -52.65 5.72
N THR A 2 -23.37 -53.37 6.77
CA THR A 2 -22.10 -54.08 6.99
C THR A 2 -20.79 -53.62 6.30
N PRO A 3 -19.76 -53.26 7.10
CA PRO A 3 -18.36 -53.01 6.70
C PRO A 3 -17.50 -54.28 6.86
N PHE A 4 -16.34 -54.39 6.19
CA PHE A 4 -15.20 -55.31 6.46
C PHE A 4 -14.09 -54.96 5.41
N ARG A 5 -12.77 -55.01 5.61
CA ARG A 5 -11.88 -55.70 6.55
C ARG A 5 -10.47 -55.08 6.44
N THR A 6 -9.71 -55.09 7.53
CA THR A 6 -8.29 -54.72 7.65
C THR A 6 -7.38 -55.97 7.45
N PRO A 7 -6.10 -56.02 7.90
CA PRO A 7 -4.85 -55.92 7.11
C PRO A 7 -3.92 -57.15 7.26
N THR A 8 -2.85 -57.36 6.45
CA THR A 8 -1.72 -58.25 6.85
C THR A 8 -0.41 -58.05 6.07
N HIS A 9 0.69 -58.23 6.82
CA HIS A 9 2.14 -58.27 6.57
C HIS A 9 2.65 -59.07 5.34
N GLY A 10 3.76 -58.70 4.68
CA GLY A 10 5.17 -59.13 4.92
C GLY A 10 5.70 -59.81 3.62
N ALA A 11 6.97 -59.92 3.22
CA ALA A 11 8.31 -59.62 3.75
C ALA A 11 9.37 -59.72 2.59
N GLU A 12 10.63 -59.34 2.88
CA GLU A 12 11.92 -59.75 2.23
C GLU A 12 12.28 -59.16 0.83
N SER A 13 13.49 -58.66 0.49
CA SER A 13 14.90 -58.82 0.94
C SER A 13 15.74 -57.67 0.31
N LEU A 14 16.87 -57.14 0.82
CA LEU A 14 18.27 -57.64 0.69
C LEU A 14 19.24 -56.56 1.28
N THR A 15 20.29 -56.99 2.00
CA THR A 15 21.50 -56.20 2.35
C THR A 15 22.75 -56.83 1.70
N PRO A 16 23.89 -56.10 1.59
CA PRO A 16 25.05 -56.42 2.45
C PRO A 16 25.82 -55.16 2.97
N HIS A 17 26.19 -55.08 4.27
CA HIS A 17 27.52 -55.34 4.91
C HIS A 17 28.64 -54.33 4.59
N SER A 18 29.52 -53.82 5.47
CA SER A 18 30.14 -54.27 6.75
C SER A 18 30.84 -53.02 7.40
N GLY A 19 30.86 -52.76 8.72
CA GLY A 19 31.70 -53.36 9.79
C GLY A 19 32.88 -52.42 10.17
N MET A 20 32.91 -51.65 11.27
CA MET A 20 33.13 -51.97 12.71
C MET A 20 34.62 -52.04 13.14
N THR A 21 35.10 -51.13 14.01
CA THR A 21 35.81 -51.38 15.30
C THR A 21 36.37 -50.08 15.97
N PRO A 22 36.67 -50.08 17.31
CA PRO A 22 36.70 -48.85 18.15
C PRO A 22 37.96 -48.59 19.06
N LYS A 23 38.05 -47.33 19.58
CA LYS A 23 38.82 -46.75 20.74
C LYS A 23 40.33 -46.41 20.55
N PRO A 24 41.00 -45.51 21.36
CA PRO A 24 40.58 -44.78 22.59
C PRO A 24 40.97 -43.26 22.75
N VAL A 25 40.22 -42.56 23.63
CA VAL A 25 40.55 -41.54 24.66
C VAL A 25 41.66 -40.48 24.45
N ILE A 26 41.29 -39.18 24.49
CA ILE A 26 42.03 -38.10 25.19
C ILE A 26 41.00 -37.28 25.99
N GLY A 27 41.31 -37.04 27.27
CA GLY A 27 40.37 -36.72 28.34
C GLY A 27 39.76 -35.32 28.35
N VAL A 28 38.51 -35.26 28.80
CA VAL A 28 37.84 -34.05 29.25
C VAL A 28 37.48 -34.26 30.71
N THR A 29 38.11 -33.49 31.60
CA THR A 29 37.89 -33.53 33.04
C THR A 29 36.48 -33.00 33.40
N PRO A 30 35.78 -33.64 34.36
CA PRO A 30 34.48 -33.18 34.85
C PRO A 30 34.69 -32.19 36.00
N GLY A 31 34.25 -30.95 35.82
CA GLY A 31 34.39 -29.93 36.87
C GLY A 31 34.03 -28.53 36.39
N ARG A 32 32.82 -28.34 35.88
CA ARG A 32 32.26 -26.99 35.72
C ARG A 32 31.70 -26.54 37.06
N THR A 33 32.47 -25.74 37.79
CA THR A 33 31.95 -24.81 38.79
C THR A 33 31.60 -23.49 38.08
N PRO A 34 30.33 -23.10 37.93
CA PRO A 34 29.98 -21.78 37.45
C PRO A 34 29.85 -20.86 38.67
N LEU A 35 30.98 -20.36 39.18
CA LEU A 35 30.92 -19.28 40.17
C LEU A 35 32.23 -18.48 40.24
N ARG A 36 32.44 -17.57 39.27
CA ARG A 36 33.22 -16.32 39.37
C ARG A 36 33.22 -15.64 37.98
N ASP A 37 33.23 -14.31 37.83
CA ASP A 37 33.56 -13.26 38.77
C ASP A 37 32.74 -11.99 38.44
N LYS A 38 32.26 -11.29 39.46
CA LYS A 38 31.60 -9.99 39.40
C LYS A 38 32.63 -8.85 39.35
N LEU A 39 33.82 -9.11 38.81
CA LEU A 39 34.91 -8.14 38.65
C LEU A 39 35.60 -8.46 37.33
N ASN A 40 35.54 -7.49 36.42
CA ASN A 40 35.88 -7.56 34.99
C ASN A 40 37.39 -7.74 34.75
N ILE A 41 37.97 -8.87 35.19
CA ILE A 41 39.43 -9.11 35.26
C ILE A 41 39.84 -10.26 34.31
N ASN A 42 39.24 -10.31 33.12
CA ASN A 42 39.83 -10.93 31.92
C ASN A 42 38.96 -10.50 30.71
N PRO A 43 39.36 -9.50 29.91
CA PRO A 43 38.74 -9.30 28.61
C PRO A 43 39.28 -10.42 27.72
N GLU A 44 38.48 -11.48 27.52
CA GLU A 44 38.87 -12.51 26.57
C GLU A 44 38.75 -11.93 25.15
N GLU A 45 39.90 -11.57 24.59
CA GLU A 45 40.12 -11.22 23.20
C GLU A 45 39.87 -12.47 22.35
N GLY A 46 38.60 -12.76 22.11
CA GLY A 46 38.17 -13.96 21.39
C GLY A 46 36.70 -13.87 21.04
N MET A 47 36.38 -13.15 19.97
CA MET A 47 35.15 -13.23 19.15
C MET A 47 33.97 -13.99 19.80
N ALA A 48 33.36 -13.42 20.82
CA ALA A 48 32.04 -13.82 21.26
C ALA A 48 31.04 -13.26 20.24
N ASP A 49 30.47 -14.14 19.42
CA ASP A 49 29.43 -13.80 18.46
C ASP A 49 28.18 -13.32 19.22
N TYR A 50 28.03 -11.99 19.37
CA TYR A 50 26.91 -11.31 20.01
C TYR A 50 25.55 -11.51 19.28
N SER A 51 25.49 -12.40 18.29
CA SER A 51 24.30 -12.67 17.47
C SER A 51 23.56 -13.97 17.83
N ASP A 52 23.86 -14.65 18.94
CA ASP A 52 23.05 -15.79 19.39
C ASP A 52 21.87 -15.33 20.29
N PRO A 53 20.59 -15.45 19.84
CA PRO A 53 19.41 -15.11 20.63
C PRO A 53 19.27 -15.92 21.94
N SER A 54 20.06 -16.98 22.13
CA SER A 54 20.08 -17.76 23.36
C SER A 54 20.77 -17.03 24.52
N TYR A 55 21.83 -16.27 24.24
CA TYR A 55 22.65 -15.58 25.25
C TYR A 55 21.94 -14.35 25.82
N THR A 56 21.31 -13.56 24.95
CA THR A 56 20.49 -12.39 25.36
C THR A 56 19.32 -12.79 26.25
N LYS A 57 18.64 -13.90 25.91
CA LYS A 57 17.57 -14.47 26.75
C LYS A 57 18.08 -14.96 28.10
N HIS A 58 19.30 -15.49 28.17
CA HIS A 58 19.90 -15.91 29.44
C HIS A 58 20.20 -14.72 30.35
N MET A 59 20.77 -13.64 29.78
CA MET A 59 21.02 -12.39 30.51
C MET A 59 19.73 -11.74 31.02
N GLU A 60 18.67 -11.69 30.20
CA GLU A 60 17.36 -11.18 30.62
C GLU A 60 16.70 -12.07 31.70
N ARG A 61 16.96 -13.38 31.68
CA ARG A 61 16.47 -14.29 32.71
C ARG A 61 17.19 -14.06 34.03
N GLU A 62 18.51 -13.93 34.01
CA GLU A 62 19.30 -13.61 35.20
C GLU A 62 18.94 -12.25 35.80
N SER A 63 18.67 -11.23 34.97
CA SER A 63 18.26 -9.92 35.46
C SER A 63 16.87 -9.97 36.12
N ARG A 64 15.93 -10.73 35.55
CA ARG A 64 14.60 -10.96 36.16
C ARG A 64 14.68 -11.78 37.45
N GLU A 65 15.56 -12.78 37.52
CA GLU A 65 15.75 -13.56 38.76
C GLU A 65 16.40 -12.71 39.86
N ASN A 66 17.37 -11.86 39.53
CA ASN A 66 17.95 -10.90 40.49
C ASN A 66 16.91 -9.89 41.00
N LEU A 67 16.06 -9.34 40.13
CA LEU A 67 14.97 -8.45 40.54
C LEU A 67 13.93 -9.17 41.40
N ARG A 68 13.60 -10.43 41.05
CA ARG A 68 12.66 -11.23 41.84
C ARG A 68 13.20 -11.54 43.23
N LEU A 69 14.50 -11.86 43.37
CA LEU A 69 15.14 -12.04 44.67
C LEU A 69 15.14 -10.74 45.48
N GLY A 70 15.41 -9.60 44.85
CA GLY A 70 15.32 -8.28 45.50
C GLY A 70 13.92 -7.93 45.99
N LEU A 71 12.88 -8.27 45.22
CA LEU A 71 11.48 -8.02 45.56
C LEU A 71 10.90 -9.04 46.56
N MET A 72 11.40 -10.29 46.58
CA MET A 72 11.01 -11.29 47.57
C MET A 72 11.65 -11.04 48.95
N GLY A 73 12.72 -10.24 49.01
CA GLY A 73 13.32 -9.77 50.26
C GLY A 73 12.55 -8.64 50.95
N LEU A 74 11.51 -8.11 50.31
CA LEU A 74 10.65 -7.10 50.94
C LEU A 74 9.66 -7.80 51.88
N PRO A 75 9.62 -7.43 53.17
CA PRO A 75 8.64 -7.96 54.11
C PRO A 75 7.22 -7.65 53.61
N ALA A 76 6.32 -8.64 53.70
CA ALA A 76 4.95 -8.51 53.23
C ALA A 76 4.28 -7.27 53.86
N PRO A 77 3.59 -6.43 53.06
CA PRO A 77 3.03 -5.17 53.54
C PRO A 77 1.97 -5.45 54.61
N LYS A 78 2.28 -5.12 55.86
CA LYS A 78 1.31 -5.11 56.95
C LYS A 78 0.63 -3.74 56.95
N ASN A 79 -0.54 -3.66 56.32
CA ASN A 79 -1.42 -2.49 56.37
C ASN A 79 -2.39 -2.63 57.54
N ASP A 80 -1.90 -2.42 58.76
CA ASP A 80 -2.75 -2.19 59.94
C ASP A 80 -2.23 -0.93 60.65
N PHE A 81 -2.69 0.23 60.18
CA PHE A 81 -2.61 1.48 60.95
C PHE A 81 -4.03 1.94 61.24
N GLU A 82 -4.47 1.74 62.49
CA GLU A 82 -5.65 2.43 63.01
C GLU A 82 -5.24 3.89 63.24
N ILE A 83 -5.66 4.77 62.33
CA ILE A 83 -5.44 6.21 62.43
C ILE A 83 -6.38 6.73 63.52
N VAL A 84 -5.92 6.77 64.76
CA VAL A 84 -6.55 7.57 65.80
C VAL A 84 -5.99 8.98 65.68
N LEU A 85 -6.77 9.90 65.10
CA LEU A 85 -6.48 11.33 65.11
C LEU A 85 -6.55 11.84 66.56
N PRO A 86 -5.46 12.34 67.16
CA PRO A 86 -5.54 13.12 68.39
C PRO A 86 -6.24 14.46 68.07
N GLU A 87 -7.20 14.89 68.90
CA GLU A 87 -8.03 16.10 68.70
C GLU A 87 -7.26 17.43 68.52
N ASN A 88 -5.93 17.42 68.57
CA ASN A 88 -5.10 18.62 68.38
C ASN A 88 -4.46 18.72 66.98
N ALA A 89 -4.72 17.78 66.07
CA ALA A 89 -4.12 17.76 64.73
C ALA A 89 -4.81 18.68 63.70
N GLU A 90 -5.85 19.43 64.09
CA GLU A 90 -6.44 20.45 63.20
C GLU A 90 -5.58 21.73 63.12
N LYS A 91 -4.70 21.98 64.10
CA LYS A 91 -3.90 23.20 64.18
C LYS A 91 -2.53 23.17 63.47
N GLU A 92 -2.07 22.01 63.01
CA GLU A 92 -0.83 21.90 62.22
C GLU A 92 -1.08 21.76 60.71
N LEU A 93 -2.35 21.63 60.28
CA LEU A 93 -2.72 21.59 58.86
C LEU A 93 -2.89 22.99 58.24
N GLU A 94 -2.91 24.05 59.04
CA GLU A 94 -3.06 25.44 58.56
C GLU A 94 -1.71 26.14 58.26
N ASP A 95 -0.57 25.55 58.63
CA ASP A 95 0.75 26.19 58.53
C ASP A 95 1.67 25.60 57.44
N HIS A 96 1.08 24.92 56.45
CA HIS A 96 1.78 24.56 55.21
C HIS A 96 1.27 25.39 54.01
N ASN A 97 1.22 26.73 54.18
CA ASN A 97 1.34 27.67 53.07
C ASN A 97 2.78 27.68 52.50
N ALA A 98 3.35 26.49 52.27
CA ALA A 98 4.53 26.37 51.44
C ALA A 98 4.02 26.46 50.00
N ASP A 99 4.03 27.67 49.49
CA ASP A 99 4.21 28.01 48.08
C ASP A 99 3.60 26.96 47.14
N ASP A 100 2.38 27.23 46.67
CA ASP A 100 1.69 26.56 45.55
C ASP A 100 2.48 26.77 44.22
N THR A 101 3.81 26.78 44.29
CA THR A 101 4.74 26.51 43.22
C THR A 101 4.36 25.18 42.62
N TYR A 102 3.56 25.25 41.57
CA TYR A 102 3.33 24.18 40.61
C TYR A 102 4.62 23.40 40.40
N ILE A 103 4.73 22.22 41.03
CA ILE A 103 5.85 21.32 40.83
C ILE A 103 5.60 20.69 39.46
N GLU A 104 6.29 21.19 38.44
CA GLU A 104 6.22 20.60 37.09
C GLU A 104 6.55 19.10 37.17
N ASP A 105 5.55 18.28 36.85
CA ASP A 105 5.76 16.84 36.67
C ASP A 105 6.86 16.63 35.63
N ALA A 106 7.65 15.56 35.77
CA ALA A 106 8.74 15.26 34.84
C ALA A 106 8.28 15.23 33.36
N ALA A 107 7.01 14.87 33.13
CA ALA A 107 6.35 14.89 31.83
C ALA A 107 6.18 16.31 31.25
N ASP A 108 5.89 17.32 32.09
CA ASP A 108 5.72 18.71 31.67
C ASP A 108 7.05 19.39 31.37
N ALA A 109 8.08 19.11 32.17
CA ALA A 109 9.44 19.56 31.92
C ALA A 109 9.99 18.96 30.61
N ASP A 110 9.72 17.67 30.36
CA ASP A 110 10.07 17.01 29.12
C ASP A 110 9.26 17.54 27.93
N ALA A 111 7.96 17.84 28.09
CA ALA A 111 7.14 18.46 27.05
C ALA A 111 7.62 19.86 26.70
N ARG A 112 8.00 20.69 27.68
CA ARG A 112 8.62 22.00 27.43
C ARG A 112 9.96 21.89 26.73
N LYS A 113 10.80 20.95 27.14
CA LYS A 113 12.08 20.68 26.46
C LYS A 113 11.89 20.17 25.03
N GLN A 114 10.87 19.35 24.80
CA GLN A 114 10.50 18.87 23.47
C GLN A 114 9.97 20.00 22.60
N THR A 115 9.07 20.83 23.10
CA THR A 115 8.54 21.99 22.36
C THR A 115 9.61 23.02 22.06
N ILE A 116 10.54 23.30 22.98
CA ILE A 116 11.70 24.17 22.70
C ILE A 116 12.57 23.56 21.60
N ARG A 117 12.91 22.28 21.70
CA ARG A 117 13.70 21.56 20.69
C ARG A 117 12.99 21.50 19.34
N GLU A 118 11.67 21.34 19.32
CA GLU A 118 10.86 21.33 18.12
C GLU A 118 10.75 22.73 17.51
N MET A 119 10.54 23.76 18.33
CA MET A 119 10.59 25.15 17.87
C MET A 119 11.96 25.52 17.30
N GLU A 120 13.05 25.07 17.92
CA GLU A 120 14.41 25.23 17.40
C GLU A 120 14.60 24.48 16.08
N ARG A 121 14.12 23.24 15.98
CA ARG A 121 14.13 22.47 14.72
C ARG A 121 13.32 23.15 13.63
N LEU A 122 12.13 23.67 13.94
CA LEU A 122 11.28 24.40 13.00
C LEU A 122 11.94 25.71 12.55
N LYS A 123 12.61 26.43 13.47
CA LYS A 123 13.39 27.63 13.14
C LYS A 123 14.61 27.27 12.28
N ALA A 124 15.28 26.15 12.55
CA ALA A 124 16.38 25.64 11.74
C ALA A 124 15.89 25.24 10.35
N LEU A 125 14.81 24.46 10.24
CA LEU A 125 14.19 24.04 8.98
C LEU A 125 13.79 25.25 8.12
N LYS A 126 13.19 26.29 8.70
CA LYS A 126 12.86 27.53 7.98
C LYS A 126 14.08 28.28 7.43
N ARG A 127 15.27 28.02 7.96
CA ARG A 127 16.56 28.55 7.47
C ARG A 127 17.26 27.60 6.51
N MET A 128 16.82 26.35 6.41
CA MET A 128 17.37 25.38 5.46
C MET A 128 16.89 25.67 4.04
N HIS A 129 17.47 24.99 3.07
CA HIS A 129 17.10 25.12 1.67
C HIS A 129 15.65 24.69 1.41
N LYS A 130 15.01 25.32 0.43
CA LYS A 130 13.61 25.07 0.06
C LYS A 130 13.34 23.62 -0.35
N ALA A 131 14.34 22.93 -0.91
CA ALA A 131 14.27 21.51 -1.25
C ALA A 131 14.19 20.62 0.00
N VAL A 132 14.93 20.95 1.07
CA VAL A 132 14.85 20.27 2.37
C VAL A 132 13.53 20.59 3.08
N GLN A 133 13.10 21.85 3.04
CA GLN A 133 11.82 22.28 3.64
C GLN A 133 10.60 21.56 3.04
N LYS A 134 10.62 21.29 1.74
CA LYS A 134 9.53 20.65 0.99
C LYS A 134 9.69 19.13 0.89
N ASP A 135 10.73 18.58 1.49
CA ASP A 135 11.13 17.17 1.39
C ASP A 135 11.11 16.63 -0.05
N LEU A 136 11.64 17.42 -0.98
CA LEU A 136 11.71 17.03 -2.38
C LEU A 136 12.85 16.05 -2.63
N PRO A 137 12.77 15.21 -3.68
CA PRO A 137 13.85 14.34 -4.09
C PRO A 137 15.16 15.09 -4.32
N ARG A 138 16.20 14.72 -3.56
CA ARG A 138 17.56 15.25 -3.69
C ARG A 138 18.51 14.18 -4.21
N PRO A 139 19.51 14.55 -5.05
CA PRO A 139 20.47 13.60 -5.58
C PRO A 139 21.38 13.09 -4.46
N SER A 140 21.64 11.78 -4.41
CA SER A 140 22.55 11.17 -3.44
C SER A 140 24.04 11.35 -3.81
N GLU A 141 24.32 11.59 -5.09
CA GLU A 141 25.67 11.84 -5.61
C GLU A 141 25.70 13.22 -6.26
N VAL A 142 26.68 14.05 -5.89
CA VAL A 142 26.87 15.40 -6.45
C VAL A 142 27.85 15.33 -7.61
N ASN A 143 27.44 15.88 -8.77
CA ASN A 143 28.30 15.91 -9.94
C ASN A 143 29.08 17.23 -10.03
N GLU A 144 30.35 17.21 -9.62
CA GLU A 144 31.24 18.37 -9.71
C GLU A 144 31.71 18.69 -11.14
N THR A 145 31.51 17.77 -12.09
CA THR A 145 32.00 17.89 -13.48
C THR A 145 31.19 18.87 -14.35
N ILE A 146 30.19 19.52 -13.76
CA ILE A 146 29.39 20.59 -14.37
C ILE A 146 30.17 21.91 -14.42
N LEU A 147 31.20 22.05 -13.58
CA LEU A 147 32.04 23.24 -13.54
C LEU A 147 32.95 23.29 -14.77
N ARG A 148 32.98 24.45 -15.45
CA ARG A 148 33.95 24.69 -16.52
C ARG A 148 35.34 24.91 -15.90
N PRO A 149 36.40 24.34 -16.49
CA PRO A 149 37.76 24.63 -16.04
C PRO A 149 38.03 26.14 -16.16
N LEU A 150 38.71 26.72 -15.16
CA LEU A 150 39.02 28.15 -15.13
C LEU A 150 40.03 28.55 -16.21
N ASN A 151 40.81 27.59 -16.72
CA ASN A 151 41.90 27.78 -17.68
C ASN A 151 41.47 27.45 -19.12
N VAL A 152 40.32 27.96 -19.58
CA VAL A 152 39.89 27.80 -20.98
C VAL A 152 40.36 29.02 -21.77
N GLU A 153 41.06 28.80 -22.88
CA GLU A 153 41.32 29.81 -23.91
C GLU A 153 40.27 29.64 -25.02
N PRO A 154 39.44 30.66 -25.34
CA PRO A 154 39.40 32.04 -24.82
C PRO A 154 38.82 32.15 -23.40
N PRO A 155 39.20 33.19 -22.63
CA PRO A 155 38.70 33.39 -21.28
C PRO A 155 37.17 33.53 -21.27
N LEU A 156 36.55 32.95 -20.24
CA LEU A 156 35.10 32.99 -20.04
C LEU A 156 34.59 34.43 -20.00
N THR A 157 33.45 34.69 -20.64
CA THR A 157 32.72 35.97 -20.56
C THR A 157 32.35 36.25 -19.11
N ASP A 158 32.19 37.52 -18.71
CA ASP A 158 31.79 37.86 -17.34
C ASP A 158 30.45 37.23 -16.92
N LEU A 159 29.49 37.11 -17.85
CA LEU A 159 28.25 36.34 -17.65
C LEU A 159 28.52 34.86 -17.33
N GLN A 160 29.46 34.25 -18.05
CA GLN A 160 29.84 32.85 -17.84
C GLN A 160 30.57 32.67 -16.51
N LYS A 161 31.39 33.65 -16.09
CA LYS A 161 32.01 33.65 -14.76
C LYS A 161 30.95 33.72 -13.65
N SER A 162 29.93 34.58 -13.79
CA SER A 162 28.82 34.62 -12.82
C SER A 162 28.03 33.30 -12.78
N GLU A 163 27.80 32.65 -13.92
CA GLU A 163 27.18 31.32 -13.96
C GLU A 163 28.01 30.27 -13.19
N GLU A 164 29.34 30.27 -13.34
CA GLU A 164 30.20 29.34 -12.61
C GLU A 164 30.22 29.62 -11.10
N LEU A 165 30.13 30.88 -10.67
CA LEU A 165 30.01 31.22 -9.24
C LEU A 165 28.70 30.68 -8.66
N ILE A 166 27.58 30.83 -9.36
CA ILE A 166 26.28 30.30 -8.95
C ILE A 166 26.33 28.76 -8.86
N LYS A 167 26.95 28.09 -9.84
CA LYS A 167 27.10 26.63 -9.83
C LYS A 167 27.96 26.13 -8.67
N LYS A 168 29.05 26.84 -8.34
CA LYS A 168 29.89 26.50 -7.18
C LYS A 168 29.09 26.59 -5.88
N GLU A 169 28.35 27.67 -5.70
CA GLU A 169 27.49 27.84 -4.51
C GLU A 169 26.42 26.73 -4.45
N MET A 170 25.80 26.40 -5.58
CA MET A 170 24.83 25.30 -5.66
C MET A 170 25.45 23.96 -5.26
N ILE A 171 26.68 23.67 -5.66
CA ILE A 171 27.39 22.43 -5.28
C ILE A 171 27.67 22.43 -3.77
N THR A 172 28.15 23.54 -3.21
CA THR A 172 28.36 23.70 -1.76
C THR A 172 27.05 23.47 -0.98
N MET A 173 25.95 24.05 -1.45
CA MET A 173 24.61 23.85 -0.87
C MET A 173 24.18 22.38 -0.89
N LEU A 174 24.43 21.65 -1.98
CA LEU A 174 24.10 20.22 -2.10
C LEU A 174 24.94 19.36 -1.15
N HIS A 175 26.24 19.63 -1.02
CA HIS A 175 27.10 18.94 -0.05
C HIS A 175 26.64 19.20 1.39
N PHE A 176 26.28 20.44 1.72
CA PHE A 176 25.72 20.79 3.03
C PHE A 176 24.41 20.03 3.32
N ASP A 177 23.50 19.98 2.34
CA ASP A 177 22.24 19.25 2.46
C ASP A 177 22.44 17.75 2.62
N LEU A 178 23.41 17.14 1.93
CA LEU A 178 23.67 15.71 2.03
C LEU A 178 24.28 15.30 3.37
N VAL A 179 25.11 16.16 3.97
CA VAL A 179 25.70 15.91 5.30
C VAL A 179 24.65 16.07 6.41
N HIS A 180 23.79 17.07 6.32
CA HIS A 180 22.82 17.38 7.38
C HIS A 180 21.44 16.74 7.20
N HIS A 181 21.02 16.46 5.95
CA HIS A 181 19.69 15.98 5.59
C HIS A 181 19.74 14.96 4.42
N PRO A 182 20.37 13.78 4.62
CA PRO A 182 20.47 12.76 3.58
C PRO A 182 19.09 12.33 3.07
N TYR A 183 18.90 12.38 1.75
CA TYR A 183 17.67 11.94 1.10
C TYR A 183 17.82 10.48 0.66
N GLY A 184 16.96 9.58 1.18
CA GLY A 184 16.97 8.15 0.84
C GLY A 184 17.09 7.18 2.01
N GLU A 185 17.36 7.66 3.23
CA GLU A 185 17.22 6.85 4.44
C GLU A 185 15.76 6.83 4.88
N VAL A 186 14.92 6.04 4.19
CA VAL A 186 13.60 5.71 4.71
C VAL A 186 13.81 4.80 5.93
N PRO A 187 13.37 5.19 7.15
CA PRO A 187 13.48 4.34 8.32
C PRO A 187 12.48 3.18 8.17
N GLY A 188 12.89 2.10 7.51
CA GLY A 188 12.05 0.91 7.29
C GLY A 188 12.38 0.07 6.06
N SER A 189 13.11 0.59 5.07
CA SER A 189 13.60 -0.25 3.97
C SER A 189 14.83 -1.02 4.42
N LYS A 190 14.66 -2.34 4.60
CA LYS A 190 15.72 -3.31 4.88
C LYS A 190 17.01 -2.94 4.15
N LYS A 191 18.12 -2.91 4.89
CA LYS A 191 19.50 -2.75 4.44
C LYS A 191 19.79 -3.62 3.20
N MET A 192 19.45 -3.13 2.01
CA MET A 192 20.21 -3.47 0.82
C MET A 192 21.48 -2.65 0.97
N LYS A 193 22.53 -3.34 1.43
CA LYS A 193 23.89 -2.83 1.46
C LYS A 193 24.28 -2.56 0.01
N VAL A 194 23.96 -1.37 -0.50
CA VAL A 194 24.61 -0.83 -1.67
C VAL A 194 26.02 -0.47 -1.20
N PRO A 195 27.09 -1.07 -1.75
CA PRO A 195 28.46 -0.74 -1.36
C PRO A 195 28.73 0.73 -1.75
N GLY A 196 28.86 1.64 -0.77
CA GLY A 196 29.21 3.04 -1.05
C GLY A 196 28.75 4.09 -0.02
N LEU A 197 27.68 3.84 0.75
CA LEU A 197 27.06 4.89 1.59
C LEU A 197 27.92 5.42 2.75
N GLY A 198 28.94 4.68 3.20
CA GLY A 198 29.85 5.15 4.26
C GLY A 198 30.98 6.07 3.77
N ALA A 199 31.27 6.08 2.46
CA ALA A 199 32.35 6.88 1.88
C ALA A 199 31.89 8.29 1.47
N SER A 200 30.64 8.42 1.00
CA SER A 200 30.10 9.67 0.44
C SER A 200 29.97 10.80 1.47
N SER A 201 29.63 10.51 2.74
CA SER A 201 29.56 11.56 3.78
C SER A 201 30.94 12.18 4.06
N THR A 202 32.01 11.38 4.04
CA THR A 202 33.39 11.84 4.24
C THR A 202 33.86 12.73 3.09
N GLU A 203 33.51 12.39 1.85
CA GLU A 203 33.81 13.21 0.67
C GLU A 203 33.12 14.57 0.74
N HIS A 204 31.86 14.62 1.17
CA HIS A 204 31.11 15.87 1.32
C HIS A 204 31.66 16.74 2.45
N ILE A 205 32.11 16.15 3.56
CA ILE A 205 32.76 16.87 4.65
C ILE A 205 34.09 17.47 4.17
N ALA A 206 34.91 16.71 3.45
CA ALA A 206 36.17 17.21 2.90
C ALA A 206 35.96 18.37 1.89
N TYR A 207 34.90 18.32 1.08
CA TYR A 207 34.55 19.42 0.19
C TYR A 207 34.16 20.69 0.95
N LEU A 208 33.37 20.55 2.02
CA LEU A 208 32.93 21.66 2.88
C LEU A 208 34.06 22.26 3.73
N GLU A 209 35.10 21.49 4.03
CA GLU A 209 36.32 22.01 4.67
C GLU A 209 37.09 22.96 3.75
N HIS A 210 37.13 22.66 2.44
CA HIS A 210 37.75 23.54 1.45
C HIS A 210 36.82 24.69 1.02
N ASN A 211 35.50 24.46 0.99
CA ASN A 211 34.49 25.43 0.57
C ASN A 211 33.43 25.57 1.67
N PRO A 212 33.65 26.43 2.68
CA PRO A 212 32.74 26.56 3.81
C PRO A 212 31.40 27.15 3.36
N TYR A 213 30.31 26.54 3.82
CA TYR A 213 28.96 27.04 3.59
C TYR A 213 28.69 28.30 4.44
N GLU A 214 28.39 29.41 3.78
CA GLU A 214 28.03 30.67 4.43
C GLU A 214 26.56 30.67 4.88
N LYS A 215 26.32 30.96 6.16
CA LYS A 215 24.96 31.00 6.72
C LYS A 215 24.44 32.43 6.71
N PHE A 216 23.42 32.68 5.91
CA PHE A 216 22.76 33.98 5.83
C PHE A 216 21.63 34.13 6.85
N SER A 217 21.41 35.37 7.30
CA SER A 217 20.29 35.71 8.17
C SER A 217 18.96 35.70 7.40
N LYS A 218 17.85 35.52 8.12
CA LYS A 218 16.51 35.55 7.50
C LYS A 218 16.19 36.92 6.87
N GLU A 219 16.75 37.99 7.41
CA GLU A 219 16.54 39.35 6.90
C GLU A 219 17.28 39.59 5.59
N GLU A 220 18.50 39.08 5.46
CA GLU A 220 19.28 39.13 4.21
C GLU A 220 18.62 38.29 3.11
N LEU A 221 18.16 37.07 3.44
CA LEU A 221 17.43 36.23 2.49
C LEU A 221 16.16 36.90 1.98
N LYS A 222 15.42 37.59 2.87
CA LYS A 222 14.21 38.33 2.48
C LYS A 222 14.55 39.52 1.58
N LYS A 223 15.58 40.30 1.91
CA LYS A 223 16.05 41.41 1.07
C LYS A 223 16.49 40.91 -0.31
N ALA A 224 17.18 39.77 -0.38
CA ALA A 224 17.58 39.15 -1.64
C ALA A 224 16.36 38.67 -2.45
N GLU A 225 15.35 38.09 -1.80
CA GLU A 225 14.08 37.69 -2.45
C GLU A 225 13.34 38.90 -3.02
N ASP A 226 13.28 40.01 -2.27
CA ASP A 226 12.66 41.26 -2.72
C ASP A 226 13.41 41.89 -3.91
N LEU A 227 14.75 41.82 -3.93
CA LEU A 227 15.57 42.28 -5.06
C LEU A 227 15.37 41.41 -6.30
N LEU A 228 15.38 40.08 -6.14
CA LEU A 228 15.11 39.15 -7.24
C LEU A 228 13.71 39.36 -7.82
N ALA A 229 12.71 39.63 -6.99
CA ALA A 229 11.36 39.93 -7.45
C ALA A 229 11.31 41.20 -8.33
N GLN A 230 12.06 42.24 -7.96
CA GLN A 230 12.19 43.46 -8.76
C GLN A 230 12.90 43.19 -10.10
N GLU A 231 14.00 42.45 -10.08
CA GLU A 231 14.72 42.06 -11.31
C GLU A 231 13.87 41.19 -12.23
N MET A 232 13.11 40.24 -11.68
CA MET A 232 12.19 39.39 -12.44
C MET A 232 11.14 40.23 -13.18
N GLU A 233 10.61 41.27 -12.55
CA GLU A 233 9.64 42.17 -13.18
C GLU A 233 10.27 42.97 -14.32
N VAL A 234 11.50 43.46 -14.14
CA VAL A 234 12.26 44.13 -15.20
C VAL A 234 12.52 43.20 -16.38
N VAL A 235 12.91 41.94 -16.12
CA VAL A 235 13.13 40.93 -17.17
C VAL A 235 11.82 40.58 -17.88
N LYS A 236 10.71 40.43 -17.14
CA LYS A 236 9.39 40.16 -17.69
C LYS A 236 8.95 41.24 -18.68
N GLN A 237 9.15 42.51 -18.30
CA GLN A 237 8.89 43.65 -19.16
C GLN A 237 9.87 43.72 -20.36
N GLY A 238 11.17 43.56 -20.11
CA GLY A 238 12.22 43.66 -21.13
C GLY A 238 12.17 42.57 -22.19
N MET A 239 11.75 41.36 -21.84
CA MET A 239 11.61 40.23 -22.77
C MET A 239 10.19 40.06 -23.33
N SER A 240 9.25 40.94 -22.96
CA SER A 240 7.83 40.85 -23.33
C SER A 240 7.20 39.48 -23.01
N HIS A 241 7.65 38.86 -21.92
CA HIS A 241 7.02 37.65 -21.41
C HIS A 241 5.77 38.07 -20.64
N GLY A 242 4.58 37.73 -21.15
CA GLY A 242 3.35 37.81 -20.36
C GLY A 242 3.38 36.80 -19.21
N ASP A 243 2.22 36.49 -18.64
CA ASP A 243 2.12 35.34 -17.75
C ASP A 243 2.27 34.06 -18.59
N LEU A 244 3.42 33.39 -18.48
CA LEU A 244 3.64 32.10 -19.10
C LEU A 244 2.66 31.10 -18.48
N SER A 245 1.72 30.61 -19.28
CA SER A 245 0.85 29.50 -18.89
C SER A 245 1.70 28.29 -18.51
N SER A 246 1.22 27.51 -17.53
CA SER A 246 1.82 26.22 -17.16
C SER A 246 1.94 25.28 -18.36
N GLU A 247 1.07 25.40 -19.36
CA GLU A 247 1.12 24.61 -20.60
C GLU A 247 2.34 24.96 -21.46
N ALA A 248 2.64 26.26 -21.61
CA ALA A 248 3.82 26.72 -22.34
C ALA A 248 5.11 26.27 -21.63
N TYR A 249 5.13 26.31 -20.30
CA TYR A 249 6.24 25.78 -19.51
C TYR A 249 6.42 24.28 -19.73
N ASN A 250 5.33 23.49 -19.64
CA ASN A 250 5.38 22.05 -19.85
C ASN A 250 5.90 21.69 -21.25
N GLN A 251 5.47 22.42 -22.28
CA GLN A 251 5.95 22.19 -23.63
C GLN A 251 7.47 22.43 -23.74
N VAL A 252 7.95 23.58 -23.28
CA VAL A 252 9.39 23.91 -23.32
C VAL A 252 10.20 22.93 -22.47
N TRP A 253 9.66 22.52 -21.32
CA TRP A 253 10.27 21.52 -20.44
C TRP A 253 10.43 20.17 -21.15
N GLU A 254 9.36 19.65 -21.76
CA GLU A 254 9.41 18.38 -22.49
C GLU A 254 10.36 18.45 -23.69
N GLU A 255 10.37 19.56 -24.42
CA GLU A 255 11.30 19.76 -25.54
C GLU A 255 12.76 19.76 -25.05
N CYS A 256 13.05 20.47 -23.95
CA CYS A 256 14.39 20.51 -23.36
C CYS A 256 14.79 19.14 -22.78
N TYR A 257 13.88 18.46 -22.10
CA TYR A 257 14.12 17.14 -21.51
C TYR A 257 14.32 16.06 -22.58
N SER A 258 13.59 16.13 -23.69
CA SER A 258 13.76 15.22 -24.84
C SER A 258 15.15 15.31 -25.48
N GLN A 259 15.80 16.46 -25.35
CA GLN A 259 17.16 16.67 -25.83
C GLN A 259 18.23 16.17 -24.86
N VAL A 260 17.88 15.80 -23.63
CA VAL A 260 18.84 15.27 -22.65
C VAL A 260 19.07 13.78 -22.91
N LEU A 261 20.32 13.42 -23.18
CA LEU A 261 20.73 12.07 -23.50
C LEU A 261 21.83 11.60 -22.54
N PHE A 262 21.64 10.46 -21.90
CA PHE A 262 22.67 9.85 -21.05
C PHE A 262 23.64 9.04 -21.89
N LEU A 263 24.94 9.34 -21.84
CA LEU A 263 25.98 8.58 -22.52
C LEU A 263 26.55 7.51 -21.58
N PRO A 264 26.31 6.20 -21.83
CA PRO A 264 26.77 5.15 -20.93
C PRO A 264 28.29 5.05 -20.82
N GLY A 265 29.02 5.24 -21.93
CA GLY A 265 30.48 5.14 -21.96
C GLY A 265 31.21 6.21 -21.14
N GLN A 266 30.58 7.37 -20.92
CA GLN A 266 31.15 8.49 -20.15
C GLN A 266 30.43 8.72 -18.82
N SER A 267 29.35 7.98 -18.55
CA SER A 267 28.44 8.18 -17.40
C SER A 267 28.01 9.64 -17.23
N ARG A 268 27.72 10.34 -18.33
CA ARG A 268 27.39 11.77 -18.35
C ARG A 268 26.16 12.05 -19.20
N TYR A 269 25.40 13.06 -18.81
CA TYR A 269 24.32 13.60 -19.63
C TYR A 269 24.87 14.64 -20.60
N THR A 270 24.47 14.53 -21.86
CA THR A 270 24.79 15.49 -22.92
C THR A 270 23.53 15.86 -23.69
N ARG A 271 23.60 16.91 -24.50
CA ARG A 271 22.51 17.23 -25.43
C ARG A 271 22.57 16.29 -26.63
N ALA A 272 21.43 15.76 -27.05
CA ALA A 272 21.29 14.86 -28.18
C ALA A 272 22.00 15.39 -29.44
N ASN A 273 21.95 16.70 -29.67
CA ASN A 273 22.58 17.36 -30.82
C ASN A 273 24.11 17.24 -30.83
N LEU A 274 24.78 17.19 -29.67
CA LEU A 274 26.24 17.04 -29.57
C LEU A 274 26.70 15.57 -29.59
N ALA A 275 25.80 14.62 -29.37
CA ALA A 275 26.12 13.20 -29.33
C ALA A 275 26.23 12.62 -30.75
N SER A 276 27.26 11.77 -30.97
CA SER A 276 27.42 11.02 -32.22
C SER A 276 26.27 10.03 -32.43
N LYS A 277 26.03 9.62 -33.69
CA LYS A 277 25.03 8.59 -34.01
C LYS A 277 25.28 7.30 -33.22
N LYS A 278 26.55 6.92 -33.02
CA LYS A 278 26.95 5.75 -32.23
C LYS A 278 26.54 5.89 -30.77
N ASP A 279 26.89 7.01 -30.14
CA ASP A 279 26.58 7.29 -28.73
C ASP A 279 25.06 7.37 -28.47
N ARG A 280 24.30 7.87 -29.45
CA ARG A 280 22.83 7.84 -29.42
C ARG A 280 22.28 6.42 -29.40
N ILE A 281 22.83 5.52 -30.21
CA ILE A 281 22.41 4.12 -30.23
C ILE A 281 22.71 3.47 -28.88
N GLU A 282 23.93 3.61 -28.36
CA GLU A 282 24.31 3.04 -27.06
C GLU A 282 23.44 3.54 -25.90
N SER A 283 23.09 4.83 -25.90
CA SER A 283 22.17 5.42 -24.93
C SER A 283 20.76 4.82 -25.02
N LEU A 284 20.22 4.69 -26.23
CA LEU A 284 18.91 4.10 -26.46
C LEU A 284 18.87 2.61 -26.10
N GLU A 285 19.92 1.86 -26.41
CA GLU A 285 20.09 0.47 -26.00
C GLU A 285 20.08 0.34 -24.47
N LYS A 286 20.82 1.20 -23.76
CA LYS A 286 20.82 1.21 -22.29
C LYS A 286 19.43 1.54 -21.73
N ARG A 287 18.73 2.53 -22.31
CA ARG A 287 17.36 2.88 -21.90
C ARG A 287 16.39 1.73 -22.14
N LEU A 288 16.52 1.04 -23.28
CA LEU A 288 15.72 -0.13 -23.60
C LEU A 288 15.96 -1.24 -22.58
N GLU A 289 17.21 -1.51 -22.21
CA GLU A 289 17.53 -2.54 -21.22
C GLU A 289 16.99 -2.21 -19.82
N ILE A 290 17.09 -0.94 -19.39
CA ILE A 290 16.45 -0.46 -18.15
C ILE A 290 14.93 -0.69 -18.21
N ASN A 291 14.29 -0.32 -19.32
CA ASN A 291 12.86 -0.54 -19.52
C ASN A 291 12.47 -2.03 -19.50
N ARG A 292 13.31 -2.92 -20.06
CA ARG A 292 13.11 -4.39 -19.94
C ARG A 292 13.19 -4.86 -18.49
N GLY A 293 14.11 -4.31 -17.70
CA GLY A 293 14.20 -4.57 -16.27
C GLY A 293 12.96 -4.11 -15.50
N HIS A 294 12.48 -2.89 -15.76
CA HIS A 294 11.23 -2.38 -15.19
C HIS A 294 10.03 -3.24 -15.61
N MET A 295 9.89 -3.54 -16.90
CA MET A 295 8.82 -4.38 -17.42
C MET A 295 8.81 -5.75 -16.75
N THR A 296 9.98 -6.39 -16.59
CA THR A 296 10.07 -7.69 -15.91
C THR A 296 9.68 -7.60 -14.44
N THR A 297 10.07 -6.54 -13.75
CA THR A 297 9.79 -6.35 -12.32
C THR A 297 8.32 -6.02 -12.08
N GLU A 298 7.77 -5.08 -12.85
CA GLU A 298 6.37 -4.69 -12.78
C GLU A 298 5.45 -5.81 -13.27
N ALA A 299 5.78 -6.55 -14.34
CA ALA A 299 5.01 -7.71 -14.77
C ALA A 299 4.97 -8.80 -13.69
N LYS A 300 6.08 -9.04 -12.98
CA LYS A 300 6.10 -9.97 -11.83
C LYS A 300 5.23 -9.47 -10.67
N ARG A 301 5.20 -8.16 -10.40
CA ARG A 301 4.31 -7.58 -9.37
C ARG A 301 2.85 -7.65 -9.79
N ALA A 302 2.53 -7.25 -11.02
CA ALA A 302 1.20 -7.35 -11.61
C ALA A 302 0.68 -8.79 -11.57
N ALA A 303 1.47 -9.77 -12.04
CA ALA A 303 1.09 -11.18 -11.99
C ALA A 303 0.83 -11.70 -10.56
N LYS A 304 1.57 -11.22 -9.55
CA LYS A 304 1.30 -11.54 -8.14
C LYS A 304 0.00 -10.90 -7.65
N MET A 305 -0.22 -9.63 -7.99
CA MET A 305 -1.46 -8.92 -7.65
C MET A 305 -2.67 -9.55 -8.32
N GLU A 306 -2.58 -9.87 -9.61
CA GLU A 306 -3.62 -10.56 -10.38
C GLU A 306 -3.93 -11.94 -9.79
N LYS A 307 -2.92 -12.74 -9.43
CA LYS A 307 -3.15 -14.03 -8.75
C LYS A 307 -3.90 -13.84 -7.43
N LYS A 308 -3.53 -12.84 -6.63
CA LYS A 308 -4.20 -12.52 -5.37
C LYS A 308 -5.65 -12.07 -5.62
N LEU A 309 -5.86 -11.17 -6.58
CA LEU A 309 -7.19 -10.69 -6.96
C LEU A 309 -8.04 -11.83 -7.51
N LYS A 310 -7.49 -12.73 -8.30
CA LYS A 310 -8.20 -13.90 -8.84
C LYS A 310 -8.67 -14.85 -7.73
N ILE A 311 -7.87 -15.05 -6.68
CA ILE A 311 -8.27 -15.86 -5.52
C ILE A 311 -9.39 -15.15 -4.73
N LEU A 312 -9.24 -13.85 -4.47
CA LEU A 312 -10.20 -13.08 -3.66
C LEU A 312 -11.52 -12.80 -4.38
N LEU A 313 -11.45 -12.43 -5.66
CA LEU A 313 -12.58 -11.95 -6.46
C LEU A 313 -13.12 -13.01 -7.41
N GLY A 314 -12.39 -14.08 -7.73
CA GLY A 314 -12.83 -15.09 -8.70
C GLY A 314 -14.14 -15.76 -8.31
N GLY A 315 -14.32 -16.10 -7.03
CA GLY A 315 -15.59 -16.64 -6.53
C GLY A 315 -16.74 -15.64 -6.62
N TYR A 316 -16.48 -14.36 -6.28
CA TYR A 316 -17.47 -13.29 -6.41
C TYR A 316 -17.83 -13.00 -7.87
N GLN A 317 -16.87 -13.05 -8.79
CA GLN A 317 -17.11 -12.92 -10.22
C GLN A 317 -17.98 -14.06 -10.75
N SER A 318 -17.69 -15.32 -10.37
CA SER A 318 -18.53 -16.47 -10.76
C SER A 318 -19.96 -16.34 -10.22
N ARG A 319 -20.13 -15.91 -8.98
CA ARG A 319 -21.46 -15.65 -8.40
C ARG A 319 -22.17 -14.52 -9.13
N ALA A 320 -21.48 -13.41 -9.43
CA ALA A 320 -22.05 -12.29 -10.16
C ALA A 320 -22.50 -12.72 -11.57
N MET A 321 -21.67 -13.46 -12.30
CA MET A 321 -22.04 -14.02 -13.61
C MET A 321 -23.26 -14.95 -13.52
N GLY A 322 -23.33 -15.79 -12.48
CA GLY A 322 -24.49 -16.66 -12.23
C GLY A 322 -25.77 -15.85 -11.96
N LEU A 323 -25.70 -14.82 -11.12
CA LEU A 323 -26.83 -13.95 -10.81
C LEU A 323 -27.29 -13.14 -12.04
N ILE A 324 -26.35 -12.64 -12.85
CA ILE A 324 -26.67 -11.94 -14.10
C ILE A 324 -27.41 -12.89 -15.05
N LYS A 325 -26.95 -14.14 -15.18
CA LYS A 325 -27.63 -15.14 -16.00
C LYS A 325 -29.04 -15.42 -15.50
N GLN A 326 -29.21 -15.67 -14.19
CA GLN A 326 -30.53 -15.90 -13.60
C GLN A 326 -31.48 -14.71 -13.79
N LEU A 327 -30.96 -13.49 -13.68
CA LEU A 327 -31.73 -12.27 -13.90
C LEU A 327 -32.22 -12.20 -15.36
N ASN A 328 -31.35 -12.50 -16.33
CA ASN A 328 -31.73 -12.51 -17.74
C ASN A 328 -32.75 -13.62 -18.05
N ASP A 329 -32.54 -14.84 -17.53
CA ASP A 329 -33.48 -15.95 -17.71
C ASP A 329 -34.87 -15.63 -17.12
N LEU A 330 -34.92 -14.87 -16.00
CA LEU A 330 -36.17 -14.40 -15.41
C LEU A 330 -36.83 -13.31 -16.26
N TRP A 331 -36.06 -12.40 -16.86
CA TRP A 331 -36.61 -11.40 -17.77
C TRP A 331 -37.28 -12.06 -18.98
N ASP A 332 -36.64 -13.05 -19.60
CA ASP A 332 -37.23 -13.80 -20.71
C ASP A 332 -38.53 -14.52 -20.29
N GLN A 333 -38.56 -15.10 -19.08
CA GLN A 333 -39.77 -15.73 -18.54
C GLN A 333 -40.89 -14.72 -18.28
N ILE A 334 -40.57 -13.53 -17.78
CA ILE A 334 -41.55 -12.46 -17.54
C ILE A 334 -42.16 -12.01 -18.87
N GLU A 335 -41.35 -11.84 -19.92
CA GLU A 335 -41.84 -11.48 -21.25
C GLU A 335 -42.76 -12.56 -21.83
N GLN A 336 -42.37 -13.83 -21.74
CA GLN A 336 -43.20 -14.94 -22.19
C GLN A 336 -44.53 -15.03 -21.43
N ALA A 337 -44.50 -14.95 -20.10
CA ALA A 337 -45.70 -14.98 -19.27
C ALA A 337 -46.61 -13.77 -19.53
N HIS A 338 -46.05 -12.60 -19.82
CA HIS A 338 -46.83 -11.42 -20.17
C HIS A 338 -47.51 -11.59 -21.53
N LEU A 339 -46.81 -12.15 -22.52
CA LEU A 339 -47.37 -12.48 -23.83
C LEU A 339 -48.48 -13.53 -23.71
N GLU A 340 -48.27 -14.60 -22.94
CA GLU A 340 -49.29 -15.60 -22.63
C GLU A 340 -50.51 -14.98 -21.96
N LEU A 341 -50.31 -14.10 -20.97
CA LEU A 341 -51.41 -13.43 -20.28
C LEU A 341 -52.25 -12.59 -21.26
N CYS A 342 -51.60 -11.75 -22.08
CA CYS A 342 -52.29 -10.95 -23.08
C CYS A 342 -53.07 -11.82 -24.09
N THR A 343 -52.45 -12.90 -24.58
CA THR A 343 -53.11 -13.81 -25.53
C THR A 343 -54.29 -14.53 -24.88
N PHE A 344 -54.18 -15.02 -23.64
CA PHE A 344 -55.29 -15.66 -22.93
C PHE A 344 -56.40 -14.70 -22.55
N GLU A 345 -56.10 -13.44 -22.25
CA GLU A 345 -57.13 -12.41 -22.05
C GLU A 345 -57.95 -12.17 -23.32
N GLU A 346 -57.30 -12.10 -24.49
CA GLU A 346 -57.98 -12.01 -25.77
C GLU A 346 -58.77 -13.30 -26.09
N LEU A 347 -58.15 -14.47 -25.92
CA LEU A 347 -58.79 -15.76 -26.14
C LEU A 347 -60.03 -15.93 -25.26
N LYS A 348 -59.95 -15.50 -24.01
CA LYS A 348 -61.08 -15.52 -23.08
C LYS A 348 -62.23 -14.64 -23.59
N LYS A 349 -61.94 -13.41 -24.05
CA LYS A 349 -62.98 -12.54 -24.64
C LYS A 349 -63.63 -13.18 -25.87
N HIS A 350 -62.84 -13.86 -26.71
CA HIS A 350 -63.36 -14.60 -27.87
C HIS A 350 -64.24 -15.79 -27.45
N GLU A 351 -63.81 -16.59 -26.48
CA GLU A 351 -64.58 -17.73 -25.96
C GLU A 351 -65.86 -17.27 -25.26
N ASP A 352 -65.80 -16.23 -24.43
CA ASP A 352 -66.96 -15.65 -23.73
C ASP A 352 -68.03 -15.16 -24.74
N ALA A 353 -67.62 -14.68 -25.91
CA ALA A 353 -68.54 -14.31 -26.99
C ALA A 353 -69.03 -15.51 -27.83
N ALA A 354 -68.20 -16.55 -27.99
CA ALA A 354 -68.50 -17.72 -28.81
C ALA A 354 -69.37 -18.76 -28.10
N ILE A 355 -69.28 -18.89 -26.77
CA ILE A 355 -70.05 -19.87 -25.98
C ILE A 355 -71.56 -19.60 -26.08
N PRO A 356 -72.07 -18.37 -25.85
CA PRO A 356 -73.52 -18.10 -25.94
C PRO A 356 -74.08 -18.37 -27.33
N ARG A 357 -73.34 -18.01 -28.39
CA ARG A 357 -73.74 -18.28 -29.78
C ARG A 357 -73.84 -19.77 -30.06
N ARG A 358 -72.86 -20.56 -29.62
CA ARG A 358 -72.87 -22.02 -29.76
C ARG A 358 -74.06 -22.65 -29.01
N LEU A 359 -74.32 -22.19 -27.79
CA LEU A 359 -75.46 -22.67 -27.01
C LEU A 359 -76.80 -22.33 -27.66
N GLU A 360 -76.93 -21.13 -28.23
CA GLU A 360 -78.18 -20.71 -28.88
C GLU A 360 -78.44 -21.50 -30.17
N CYS A 361 -77.43 -21.67 -31.03
CA CYS A 361 -77.57 -22.53 -32.22
C CYS A 361 -78.00 -23.96 -31.84
N LEU A 362 -77.40 -24.54 -30.80
CA LEU A 362 -77.77 -25.87 -30.32
C LEU A 362 -79.21 -25.92 -29.77
N LYS A 363 -79.67 -24.88 -29.06
CA LYS A 363 -81.06 -24.81 -28.61
C LYS A 363 -82.03 -24.74 -29.78
N GLU A 364 -81.75 -23.92 -30.79
CA GLU A 364 -82.58 -23.80 -31.99
C GLU A 364 -82.64 -25.13 -32.76
N ASP A 365 -81.51 -25.84 -32.87
CA ASP A 365 -81.46 -27.17 -33.49
C ASP A 365 -82.28 -28.21 -32.70
N VAL A 366 -82.14 -28.22 -31.36
CA VAL A 366 -82.90 -29.12 -30.48
C VAL A 366 -84.39 -28.81 -30.54
N GLN A 367 -84.78 -27.53 -30.55
CA GLN A 367 -86.17 -27.12 -30.65
C GLN A 367 -86.80 -27.58 -31.97
N ARG A 368 -86.08 -27.42 -33.10
CA ARG A 368 -86.54 -27.94 -34.41
C ARG A 368 -86.70 -29.46 -34.40
N GLN A 369 -85.79 -30.20 -33.75
CA GLN A 369 -85.92 -31.65 -33.61
C GLN A 369 -87.13 -32.03 -32.75
N GLN A 370 -87.37 -31.31 -31.66
CA GLN A 370 -88.48 -31.55 -30.74
C GLN A 370 -89.84 -31.25 -31.40
N GLU A 371 -89.94 -30.19 -32.19
CA GLU A 371 -91.13 -29.88 -33.00
C GLU A 371 -91.40 -31.00 -34.02
N ARG A 372 -90.37 -31.46 -34.73
CA ARG A 372 -90.48 -32.57 -35.68
C ARG A 372 -90.89 -33.89 -35.01
N GLU A 373 -90.31 -34.19 -33.84
CA GLU A 373 -90.69 -35.37 -33.05
C GLU A 373 -92.16 -35.30 -32.64
N LYS A 374 -92.61 -34.14 -32.16
CA LYS A 374 -94.01 -33.92 -31.75
C LYS A 374 -94.98 -34.12 -32.92
N GLU A 375 -94.67 -33.60 -34.10
CA GLU A 375 -95.47 -33.83 -35.31
C GLU A 375 -95.53 -35.31 -35.70
N LEU A 376 -94.41 -36.02 -35.65
CA LEU A 376 -94.34 -37.45 -35.95
C LEU A 376 -95.14 -38.29 -34.96
N GLN A 377 -95.06 -37.97 -33.66
CA GLN A 377 -95.85 -38.63 -32.62
C GLN A 377 -97.35 -38.39 -32.80
N GLN A 378 -97.76 -37.17 -33.18
CA GLN A 378 -99.17 -36.87 -33.50
C GLN A 378 -99.68 -37.70 -34.68
N ARG A 379 -98.94 -37.75 -35.79
CA ARG A 379 -99.31 -38.59 -36.95
C ARG A 379 -99.37 -40.07 -36.60
N PHE A 380 -98.46 -40.55 -35.75
CA PHE A 380 -98.51 -41.93 -35.28
C PHE A 380 -99.78 -42.20 -34.46
N ALA A 381 -100.16 -41.29 -33.55
CA ALA A 381 -101.39 -41.40 -32.78
C ALA A 381 -102.64 -41.39 -33.68
N GLU A 382 -102.67 -40.55 -34.72
CA GLU A 382 -103.74 -40.55 -35.74
C GLU A 382 -103.81 -41.89 -36.48
N PHE A 383 -102.68 -42.44 -36.95
CA PHE A 383 -102.67 -43.75 -37.62
C PHE A 383 -103.09 -44.91 -36.72
N VAL A 384 -102.77 -44.85 -35.41
CA VAL A 384 -103.25 -45.84 -34.44
C VAL A 384 -104.77 -45.75 -34.30
N LEU A 385 -105.32 -44.54 -34.19
CA LEU A 385 -106.76 -44.31 -34.15
C LEU A 385 -107.45 -44.84 -35.42
N ASP A 386 -106.91 -44.51 -36.60
CA ASP A 386 -107.43 -45.02 -37.88
C ASP A 386 -107.42 -46.54 -37.91
N LYS A 387 -106.31 -47.17 -37.52
CA LYS A 387 -106.20 -48.63 -37.44
C LYS A 387 -107.28 -49.24 -36.53
N GLU A 388 -107.50 -48.68 -35.34
CA GLU A 388 -108.53 -49.13 -34.41
C GLU A 388 -109.94 -48.96 -34.99
N THR A 389 -110.22 -47.85 -35.68
CA THR A 389 -111.51 -47.62 -36.35
C THR A 389 -111.73 -48.59 -37.52
N PHE A 390 -110.69 -48.92 -38.29
CA PHE A 390 -110.78 -49.93 -39.35
C PHE A 390 -111.02 -51.33 -38.80
N GLN A 391 -110.31 -51.72 -37.73
CA GLN A 391 -110.52 -53.00 -37.03
C GLN A 391 -111.89 -53.11 -36.35
N SER A 392 -112.55 -51.98 -36.07
CA SER A 392 -113.89 -51.96 -35.48
C SER A 392 -115.01 -51.97 -36.53
N LYS A 393 -114.71 -51.54 -37.77
CA LYS A 393 -115.68 -51.42 -38.88
C LYS A 393 -115.69 -52.63 -39.82
N TYR A 394 -114.62 -53.41 -39.87
CA TYR A 394 -114.45 -54.62 -40.67
C TYR A 394 -113.98 -55.75 -39.77
#